data_AF-A0AAV4BG08-F1
#
_entry.id   AF-A0AAV4BG08-F1
#
_cell.length_a   1.000
_cell.length_b   1.000
_cell.length_c   1.000
_cell.angle_alpha   90.00
_cell.angle_beta   90.00
_cell.angle_gamma   90.00
#
_symmetry.space_group_name_H-M   'P 1'
#
loop_
_entity.id
_entity.type
_entity.pdbx_description
1 polymer ?
#
loop_
_entity_poly.entity_id
_entity_poly.type
_entity_poly.pdbx_seq_one_letter_code
_entity_poly.pdbx_strand_id
1 'polypeptide(L)' 'MKDEVQAAIRKMKTGKATGSDGISVELIEALGDYGVDKVTTLLNEIYDTGQIPTDMSRSKETRSDRMRASPHYQPYEPCH' A
#
# COMPACT_ATOMS: atom_id res chain seq x y z
N MET A 1 -5.99 17.44 -12.89
CA MET A 1 -5.04 16.81 -11.95
C MET A 1 -5.68 16.40 -10.63
N LYS A 2 -6.32 17.29 -9.85
CA LYS A 2 -6.95 16.90 -8.55
C LYS A 2 -8.03 15.81 -8.71
N ASP A 3 -8.92 15.92 -9.70
CA ASP A 3 -9.95 14.90 -9.97
C ASP A 3 -9.36 13.53 -10.37
N GLU A 4 -8.25 13.52 -11.11
CA GLU A 4 -7.56 12.29 -11.52
C GLU A 4 -6.90 11.60 -10.32
N VAL A 5 -6.29 12.38 -9.42
CA VAL A 5 -5.70 11.88 -8.17
C VAL A 5 -6.80 11.32 -7.27
N GLN A 6 -7.94 12.01 -7.16
CA GLN A 6 -9.08 11.54 -6.38
C GLN A 6 -9.66 10.24 -6.96
N ALA A 7 -9.82 10.15 -8.29
CA ALA A 7 -10.26 8.93 -8.96
C ALA A 7 -9.24 7.78 -8.80
N ALA A 8 -7.94 8.10 -8.84
CA ALA A 8 -6.87 7.12 -8.62
C ALA A 8 -6.90 6.58 -7.19
N ILE A 9 -7.03 7.44 -6.17
CA ILE A 9 -7.14 7.04 -4.76
C ILE A 9 -8.35 6.11 -4.57
N ARG A 10 -9.52 6.45 -5.13
CA ARG A 10 -10.72 5.61 -5.07
C ARG A 10 -10.57 4.26 -5.79
N LYS A 11 -9.69 4.18 -6.79
CA LYS A 11 -9.40 2.95 -7.54
C LYS A 11 -8.33 2.09 -6.87
N MET A 12 -7.58 2.64 -5.90
CA MET A 12 -6.58 1.89 -5.16
C MET A 12 -7.26 0.86 -4.26
N LYS A 13 -6.74 -0.38 -4.26
CA LYS A 13 -7.26 -1.44 -3.39
C LYS A 13 -6.97 -1.11 -1.93
N THR A 14 -8.02 -1.16 -1.14
CA THR A 14 -8.00 -1.01 0.32
C THR A 14 -7.51 -2.31 0.99
N GLY A 15 -7.02 -2.22 2.23
CA GLY A 15 -6.48 -3.38 2.95
C GLY A 15 -5.09 -3.87 2.49
N LYS A 16 -4.33 -3.04 1.77
CA LYS A 16 -2.90 -3.31 1.54
C LYS A 16 -2.08 -3.05 2.81
N ALA A 17 -0.97 -3.78 2.94
CA ALA A 17 0.01 -3.54 3.98
C ALA A 17 0.52 -2.10 3.88
N THR A 18 0.47 -1.40 5.01
CA THR A 18 1.02 -0.06 5.16
C THR A 18 2.53 -0.08 4.98
N GLY A 19 3.07 0.93 4.31
CA GLY A 19 4.52 1.13 4.22
C GLY A 19 5.14 1.40 5.59
N SER A 20 6.47 1.59 5.64
CA SER A 20 7.18 1.99 6.86
C SER A 20 6.60 3.22 7.55
N ASP A 21 5.94 4.09 6.79
CA ASP A 21 5.31 5.33 7.27
C ASP A 21 3.97 5.10 7.98
N GLY A 22 3.39 3.89 7.91
CA GLY A 22 2.12 3.59 8.55
C GLY A 22 0.90 4.29 7.95
N ILE A 23 1.04 4.95 6.80
CA ILE A 23 -0.03 5.65 6.09
C ILE A 23 -0.75 4.69 5.14
N SER A 24 -2.01 4.37 5.42
CA SER A 24 -2.85 3.53 4.56
C SER A 24 -3.61 4.36 3.53
N VAL A 25 -4.05 3.72 2.44
CA VAL A 25 -4.91 4.37 1.43
C VAL A 25 -6.23 4.85 2.06
N GLU A 26 -6.78 4.08 3.01
CA GLU A 26 -7.97 4.44 3.80
C GLU A 26 -7.77 5.75 4.58
N LEU A 27 -6.57 5.96 5.14
CA LEU A 27 -6.26 7.17 5.89
C LEU A 27 -6.21 8.40 4.97
N ILE A 28 -5.65 8.24 3.77
CA ILE A 28 -5.61 9.29 2.76
C ILE A 28 -7.02 9.62 2.26
N GLU A 29 -7.87 8.59 2.07
CA GLU A 29 -9.26 8.79 1.70
C GLU A 29 -10.08 9.47 2.81
N ALA A 30 -9.85 9.09 4.07
CA ALA A 30 -10.48 9.71 5.24
C ALA A 30 -10.06 11.17 5.45
N LEU A 31 -8.85 11.54 5.03
CA LEU A 31 -8.35 12.92 5.05
C LEU A 31 -8.98 13.80 3.95
N GLY A 32 -9.73 13.21 3.01
CA GLY A 32 -10.47 13.94 1.98
C GLY A 32 -9.59 14.88 1.17
N ASP A 33 -10.01 16.14 1.04
CA ASP A 33 -9.30 17.16 0.24
C ASP A 33 -7.86 17.39 0.70
N TYR A 34 -7.59 17.31 2.01
CA TYR A 34 -6.24 17.46 2.54
C TYR A 34 -5.33 16.30 2.12
N GLY A 35 -5.85 15.08 2.12
CA GLY A 35 -5.14 13.89 1.64
C GLY A 35 -4.83 13.99 0.15
N VAL A 36 -5.81 14.40 -0.65
CA VAL A 36 -5.66 14.60 -2.09
C VAL A 36 -4.62 15.67 -2.40
N ASP A 37 -4.61 16.79 -1.68
CA ASP A 37 -3.68 17.90 -1.92
C ASP A 37 -2.22 17.49 -1.61
N LYS A 38 -2.01 16.74 -0.52
CA LYS A 38 -0.67 16.22 -0.16
C LYS A 38 -0.14 15.20 -1.17
N VAL A 39 -0.99 14.26 -1.60
CA VAL A 39 -0.61 13.27 -2.62
C VAL A 39 -0.33 13.96 -3.96
N THR A 40 -1.14 14.94 -4.34
CA THR A 40 -0.95 15.70 -5.58
C THR A 40 0.36 16.47 -5.55
N THR A 41 0.69 17.14 -4.44
CA THR A 41 1.94 17.88 -4.27
C THR A 41 3.15 16.96 -4.39
N LEU A 42 3.13 15.82 -3.69
CA LEU A 42 4.20 14.82 -3.74
C LEU A 42 4.42 14.28 -5.16
N LEU A 43 3.33 13.93 -5.85
CA LEU A 43 3.40 13.44 -7.22
C LEU A 43 3.98 14.50 -8.16
N ASN A 44 3.55 15.75 -8.02
CA ASN A 44 4.07 16.86 -8.83
C ASN A 44 5.57 17.07 -8.58
N GLU A 45 6.02 17.01 -7.32
CA GLU A 45 7.45 17.09 -7.00
C GLU A 45 8.25 15.95 -7.65
N ILE A 46 7.72 14.72 -7.67
CA ILE A 46 8.36 13.58 -8.36
C ILE A 46 8.37 13.78 -9.87
N TYR A 47 7.28 14.29 -10.46
CA TYR A 47 7.21 14.58 -11.90
C TYR A 47 8.20 15.68 -12.30
N ASP A 48 8.32 16.74 -11.51
CA ASP A 48 9.20 17.88 -11.79
C ASP A 48 10.68 17.52 -11.60
N THR A 49 11.00 16.73 -10.56
CA THR A 49 12.39 16.33 -10.27
C THR A 49 12.84 15.13 -11.09
N GLY A 50 11.91 14.31 -11.59
CA GLY A 50 12.19 13.03 -12.26
C GLY A 50 12.82 11.98 -11.35
N GLN A 51 12.88 12.23 -10.04
CA GLN A 51 13.53 11.38 -9.06
C GLN A 51 12.50 10.63 -8.23
N ILE A 52 12.43 9.31 -8.42
CA ILE A 52 11.60 8.43 -7.61
C ILE A 52 12.36 8.16 -6.31
N PRO A 53 11.84 8.54 -5.13
CA PRO A 53 12.52 8.28 -3.86
C PRO A 53 12.74 6.77 -3.68
N THR A 54 13.99 6.41 -3.37
CA THR A 54 14.46 5.03 -3.18
C THR A 54 13.70 4.28 -2.09
N ASP A 55 13.07 5.03 -1.17
CA ASP A 55 12.24 4.50 -0.09
C ASP A 55 10.95 3.85 -0.61
N MET A 56 10.33 4.40 -1.66
CA MET A 56 9.15 3.80 -2.31
C MET A 56 9.46 2.47 -3.02
N SER A 57 10.73 2.18 -3.28
CA SER A 57 11.15 0.94 -3.94
C SER A 57 11.38 -0.22 -2.97
N ARG A 58 11.27 -0.02 -1.65
CA ARG A 58 11.53 -1.06 -0.64
C ARG A 58 10.25 -1.54 0.02
N SER A 59 9.59 -2.52 -0.59
CA SER A 59 8.57 -3.31 0.12
C SER A 59 9.26 -4.32 1.05
N LYS A 60 9.00 -4.24 2.35
CA LYS A 60 9.29 -5.37 3.25
C LYS A 60 8.14 -6.36 3.14
N GLU A 61 8.12 -7.15 2.07
CA GLU A 61 7.18 -8.26 1.93
C GLU A 61 7.53 -9.32 2.99
N THR A 62 6.90 -9.25 4.16
CA THR A 62 6.96 -10.34 5.12
C THR A 62 6.06 -11.47 4.58
N ARG A 63 6.69 -12.56 4.12
CA ARG A 63 6.04 -13.78 3.61
C ARG A 63 5.14 -14.51 4.64
N SER A 64 4.83 -13.89 5.78
CA SER A 64 4.10 -14.51 6.89
C SER A 64 2.58 -14.47 6.75
N ASP A 65 2.00 -13.60 5.93
CA ASP A 65 0.53 -13.52 5.78
C ASP A 65 -0.09 -14.61 4.87
N ARG A 66 0.73 -15.35 4.11
CA ARG A 66 0.24 -16.46 3.27
C ARG A 66 -0.09 -17.73 4.08
N MET A 67 0.26 -17.79 5.36
CA MET A 67 0.12 -19.01 6.20
C MET A 67 -1.10 -19.03 7.12
N ARG A 68 -2.01 -18.05 7.06
CA ARG A 68 -3.24 -18.05 7.89
C ARG A 68 -4.53 -18.28 7.09
N ALA A 69 -4.45 -19.06 6.00
CA ALA A 69 -5.62 -19.38 5.16
C ALA A 69 -5.64 -20.83 4.62
N SER A 70 -5.24 -21.82 5.44
CA SER A 70 -5.60 -23.22 5.17
C SER A 70 -5.95 -23.95 6.47
N PRO A 71 -7.24 -24.20 6.76
CA PRO A 71 -7.67 -24.96 7.94
C PRO A 71 -7.29 -26.44 7.90
N HIS A 72 -6.63 -26.92 6.85
CA HIS A 72 -6.51 -28.36 6.56
C HIS A 72 -5.07 -28.91 6.58
N TYR A 73 -4.11 -28.19 7.17
CA TYR A 73 -2.77 -28.74 7.39
C TYR A 73 -2.76 -29.64 8.63
N GLN A 74 -2.92 -30.95 8.43
CA GLN A 74 -2.48 -31.94 9.40
C GLN A 74 -1.07 -32.39 9.00
N PRO A 75 -0.05 -32.21 9.86
CA PRO A 75 1.29 -32.74 9.59
C PRO A 75 1.21 -34.27 9.45
N TYR A 76 1.91 -34.82 8.45
CA TYR A 76 1.95 -36.26 8.19
C TYR A 76 2.81 -36.96 9.26
N GLU A 77 2.18 -37.83 10.04
CA GLU A 77 2.86 -38.77 10.93
C GLU A 77 3.47 -39.91 10.08
N PRO A 78 4.80 -40.10 10.06
CA PRO A 78 5.41 -41.20 9.31
C PRO A 78 5.01 -42.55 9.91
N CYS A 79 4.57 -43.49 9.08
CA CYS A 79 4.28 -44.86 9.52
C CYS A 79 5.59 -45.56 9.94
N HIS A 80 5.58 -46.09 11.17
CA HIS A 80 6.64 -46.91 11.77
C HIS A 80 6.70 -48.33 11.18
#